data_AF-A0AAU7ZIL7-F1
#
_entry.id   AF-A0AAU7ZIL7-F1
#
_cell.length_a   1.000
_cell.length_b   1.000
_cell.length_c   1.000
_cell.angle_alpha   90.00
_cell.angle_beta   90.00
_cell.angle_gamma   90.00
#
_symmetry.space_group_name_H-M   'P 1'
#
loop_
_entity.id
_entity.type
_entity.pdbx_description
1 polymer ?
#
loop_
_entity_poly.entity_id
_entity_poly.type
_entity_poly.pdbx_seq_one_letter_code
_entity_poly.pdbx_strand_id
1 'polypeptide(L)' 'MKHADHALVKLELDMYWLAQAGQDPLTVLARYVNRVRLLHLKGRIANAPPASS' A
#
# COMPACT_ATOMS: atom_id res chain seq x y z
N MET A 1 8.49 2.29 10.55
CA MET A 1 7.53 2.00 11.63
C MET A 1 8.22 1.83 13.00
N LYS A 2 9.18 2.71 13.36
CA LYS A 2 9.97 2.58 14.61
C LYS A 2 9.35 3.32 15.81
N HIS A 3 8.45 4.29 15.57
CA HIS A 3 7.92 5.20 16.60
C HIS A 3 6.41 5.08 16.80
N ALA A 4 5.83 3.90 16.57
CA ALA A 4 4.42 3.64 16.80
C ALA A 4 4.27 2.29 17.49
N ASP A 5 3.45 2.21 18.53
CA ASP A 5 3.14 0.94 19.19
C ASP A 5 2.41 0.00 18.21
N HIS A 6 2.95 -1.21 18.06
CA HIS A 6 2.42 -2.21 17.13
C HIS A 6 1.12 -2.81 17.62
N ALA A 7 0.84 -2.79 18.93
CA ALA A 7 -0.42 -3.26 19.50
C ALA A 7 -1.58 -2.33 19.11
N LEU A 8 -1.34 -1.03 19.17
CA LEU A 8 -2.36 0.01 18.96
C LEU A 8 -2.51 0.45 17.50
N VAL A 9 -1.42 0.41 16.71
CA VAL A 9 -1.44 0.92 15.32
C VAL A 9 -1.29 -0.21 14.30
N LYS A 10 -2.29 -0.34 13.42
CA LYS A 10 -2.33 -1.27 12.29
C LYS A 10 -2.30 -0.50 10.97
N LEU A 11 -2.09 -1.22 9.87
CA LEU A 11 -1.96 -0.64 8.53
C LEU A 11 -3.11 -1.06 7.63
N GLU A 12 -3.69 -0.07 6.95
CA GLU A 12 -4.31 -0.27 5.65
C GLU A 12 -3.25 -0.02 4.58
N LEU A 13 -3.10 -0.95 3.63
CA LEU A 13 -2.11 -0.84 2.57
C LEU A 13 -2.84 -0.64 1.23
N ASP A 14 -2.62 0.51 0.60
CA ASP A 14 -3.16 0.80 -0.73
C ASP A 14 -2.17 0.33 -1.82
N MET A 15 -2.58 -0.70 -2.56
CA MET A 15 -1.72 -1.33 -3.58
C MET A 15 -1.46 -0.39 -4.77
N TYR A 16 -2.46 0.42 -5.12
CA TYR A 16 -2.36 1.33 -6.26
C TYR A 16 -1.31 2.39 -5.99
N TRP A 17 -1.34 3.02 -4.81
CA TRP A 17 -0.38 4.07 -4.47
C TRP A 17 1.03 3.54 -4.26
N LEU A 18 1.17 2.32 -3.73
CA LEU A 18 2.48 1.64 -3.67
C LEU A 18 3.08 1.44 -5.07
N ALA A 19 2.31 0.86 -5.98
CA ALA A 19 2.77 0.62 -7.35
C ALA A 19 3.07 1.93 -8.08
N GLN A 20 2.23 2.96 -7.90
CA GLN A 20 2.44 4.29 -8.48
C GLN A 20 3.71 4.97 -7.95
N ALA A 21 4.10 4.70 -6.71
CA ALA A 21 5.35 5.15 -6.11
C ALA A 21 6.58 4.30 -6.52
N GLY A 22 6.41 3.37 -7.47
CA GLY A 22 7.49 2.50 -7.96
C GLY A 22 7.90 1.40 -6.97
N GLN A 23 7.10 1.13 -5.95
CA GLN A 23 7.36 0.05 -5.00
C GLN A 23 6.70 -1.25 -5.49
N ASP A 24 7.35 -2.38 -5.26
CA ASP A 24 6.70 -3.69 -5.37
C ASP A 24 5.76 -3.91 -4.18
N PRO A 25 4.43 -3.97 -4.39
CA PRO A 25 3.48 -4.12 -3.30
C PRO A 25 3.65 -5.42 -2.52
N LEU A 26 4.09 -6.51 -3.16
CA LEU A 26 4.26 -7.80 -2.48
C LEU A 26 5.43 -7.77 -1.50
N THR A 27 6.54 -7.16 -1.90
CA THR A 27 7.69 -6.92 -1.01
C THR A 27 7.29 -6.08 0.22
N VAL A 28 6.49 -5.03 0.03
CA VAL A 28 6.04 -4.18 1.15
C VAL A 28 5.03 -4.91 2.05
N LEU A 29 4.10 -5.65 1.46
CA LEU A 29 3.14 -6.46 2.21
C LEU A 29 3.85 -7.51 3.06
N ALA A 30 4.80 -8.25 2.49
CA ALA A 30 5.57 -9.25 3.22
C ALA A 30 6.35 -8.62 4.40
N ARG A 31 6.96 -7.46 4.19
CA ARG A 31 7.69 -6.72 5.23
C ARG A 31 6.81 -6.34 6.42
N TYR A 32 5.51 -6.08 6.20
CA TYR A 32 4.59 -5.59 7.24
C TYR A 32 3.37 -6.50 7.48
N VAL A 33 3.44 -7.77 7.06
CA VAL A 33 2.29 -8.71 7.08
C VAL A 33 1.63 -8.81 8.46
N ASN A 34 2.41 -8.76 9.53
CA ASN A 34 1.90 -8.83 10.90
C ASN A 34 1.11 -7.59 11.34
N ARG A 35 1.24 -6.47 10.62
CA ARG A 35 0.62 -5.17 10.93
C ARG A 35 -0.46 -4.76 9.95
N VAL A 36 -0.47 -5.29 8.74
CA VAL A 36 -1.53 -5.03 7.75
C VAL A 36 -2.82 -5.72 8.21
N ARG A 37 -3.94 -5.00 8.16
CA ARG A 37 -5.28 -5.51 8.50
C ARG A 37 -6.29 -5.28 7.39
N LEU A 38 -5.96 -4.41 6.44
CA LEU A 38 -6.81 -4.11 5.31
C LEU A 38 -5.95 -3.83 4.07
N LEU A 39 -6.42 -4.29 2.92
CA LEU A 39 -5.84 -3.96 1.62
C LEU A 39 -6.84 -3.10 0.86
N HIS A 40 -6.38 -1.97 0.32
CA HIS A 40 -7.15 -1.17 -0.61
C HIS A 40 -6.71 -1.53 -2.03
N LEU A 41 -7.63 -2.12 -2.78
CA LEU A 41 -7.41 -2.55 -4.16
C LEU A 41 -8.18 -1.63 -5.10
N LYS A 42 -7.48 -1.06 -6.09
CA LYS A 42 -8.08 -0.29 -7.18
C LYS A 42 -7.67 -0.92 -8.48
N GLY A 43 -8.64 -1.14 -9.37
CA GLY A 43 -8.32 -1.51 -10.74
C GLY A 43 -7.57 -0.36 -11.43
N ARG A 44 -6.62 -0.71 -12.30
CA ARG A 44 -5.98 0.27 -13.18
C ARG A 44 -5.92 -0.28 -14.59
N ILE A 45 -6.18 0.57 -15.56
CA ILE A 45 -5.88 0.31 -16.96
C ILE A 45 -4.40 0.66 -17.18
N ALA A 46 -3.63 -0.28 -17.74
CA ALA A 46 -2.22 -0.05 -18.03
C ALA A 46 -2.05 1.21 -18.90
N ASN A 47 -1.06 2.05 -18.57
CA ASN A 47 -0.76 3.30 -19.27
C ASN A 47 -1.87 4.36 -19.28
N ALA A 48 -2.89 4.24 -18.41
CA ALA A 48 -3.87 5.31 -18.26
C ALA A 48 -3.18 6.62 -17.81
N PRO A 49 -3.47 7.76 -18.47
CA PRO A 49 -2.91 9.03 -18.08
C PRO A 49 -3.39 9.40 -16.66
N PRO A 50 -2.60 10.17 -15.88
CA PRO A 50 -3.11 10.79 -14.67
C PRO A 50 -4.39 11.56 -15.00
N ALA A 51 -5.40 11.48 -14.14
CA ALA A 51 -6.58 12.32 -14.30
C ALA A 51 -6.13 13.78 -14.36
N SER A 52 -6.38 14.44 -15.48
CA SER A 52 -6.07 15.86 -15.65
C SER A 52 -6.93 16.66 -14.67
N SER A 53 -6.28 17.47 -13.85
CA SER A 53 -6.90 18.52 -13.03
C SER A 53 -7.45 19.64 -13.89
#